data_AF-A0A370AJB5-F1
#
_entry.id   AF-A0A370AJB5-F1
#
_cell.length_a   1.000
_cell.length_b   1.000
_cell.length_c   1.000
_cell.angle_alpha   90.00
_cell.angle_beta   90.00
_cell.angle_gamma   90.00
#
_symmetry.space_group_name_H-M   'P 1'
#
loop_
_entity.id
_entity.type
_entity.pdbx_description
1 polymer ?
#
loop_
_entity_poly.entity_id
_entity_poly.type
_entity_poly.pdbx_seq_one_letter_code
_entity_poly.pdbx_strand_id
1 'polypeptide(L)' 'LYDYVNWYNNKRIHGSLGYLTPVEYKTLMSEKIVS' A
#
# COMPACT_ATOMS: atom_id res chain seq x y z
N LEU A 1 -17.08 8.91 1.77
CA LEU A 1 -15.64 9.28 1.89
C LEU A 1 -14.81 8.11 2.42
N TYR A 2 -15.30 7.38 3.44
CA TYR A 2 -14.67 6.17 3.98
C TYR A 2 -14.38 5.10 2.90
N ASP A 3 -15.34 4.83 2.01
CA ASP A 3 -15.17 3.80 0.97
C ASP A 3 -14.05 4.12 -0.01
N TYR A 4 -13.88 5.39 -0.37
CA TYR A 4 -12.79 5.82 -1.24
C TYR A 4 -11.43 5.65 -0.56
N VAL A 5 -11.33 6.04 0.72
CA VAL A 5 -10.09 5.89 1.50
C VAL A 5 -9.73 4.41 1.65
N ASN A 6 -10.72 3.56 1.95
CA ASN A 6 -10.51 2.13 2.08
C ASN A 6 -10.09 1.50 0.75
N TRP A 7 -10.76 1.85 -0.34
CA TRP A 7 -10.39 1.37 -1.68
C TRP A 7 -8.98 1.85 -2.08
N TYR A 8 -8.66 3.12 -1.87
CA TYR A 8 -7.35 3.69 -2.20
C TYR A 8 -6.22 2.99 -1.43
N ASN A 9 -6.40 2.75 -0.13
CA ASN A 9 -5.34 2.18 0.70
C ASN A 9 -5.20 0.65 0.58
N ASN A 10 -6.31 -0.08 0.34
CA ASN A 10 -6.33 -1.55 0.42
C ASN A 10 -6.65 -2.27 -0.90
N LYS A 11 -7.16 -1.58 -1.92
CA LYS A 11 -7.63 -2.21 -3.17
C LYS A 11 -7.01 -1.61 -4.43
N ARG A 12 -6.63 -0.34 -4.41
CA ARG A 12 -6.02 0.35 -5.54
C ARG A 12 -4.55 -0.05 -5.68
N ILE A 13 -4.23 -0.63 -6.83
CA ILE A 13 -2.86 -0.91 -7.23
C ILE A 13 -2.19 0.34 -7.83
N HIS A 14 -0.93 0.58 -7.47
CA HIS A 14 -0.16 1.72 -7.97
C HIS A 14 1.07 1.22 -8.74
N GLY A 15 1.17 1.55 -10.03
CA GLY A 15 2.33 1.17 -10.85
C GLY A 15 3.65 1.74 -10.32
N SER A 16 3.63 2.96 -9.75
CA SER A 16 4.78 3.58 -9.09
C SER A 16 5.24 2.87 -7.82
N LEU A 17 4.37 2.06 -7.20
CA LEU A 17 4.68 1.22 -6.04
C LEU A 17 5.00 -0.22 -6.46
N GLY A 18 5.27 -0.49 -7.74
CA GLY A 18 5.51 -1.84 -8.24
C GLY A 18 4.26 -2.72 -8.25
N TYR A 19 3.10 -2.12 -8.55
CA TYR A 19 1.78 -2.77 -8.53
C TYR A 19 1.29 -3.21 -7.15
N LEU A 20 1.82 -2.61 -6.10
CA LEU A 20 1.37 -2.79 -4.73
C LEU A 20 0.32 -1.74 -4.33
N THR A 21 -0.48 -2.09 -3.31
CA THR A 21 -1.31 -1.12 -2.59
C THR A 21 -0.45 -0.28 -1.63
N PRO A 22 -0.94 0.90 -1.20
CA PRO A 22 -0.24 1.72 -0.22
C PRO A 22 0.07 0.99 1.10
N VAL A 23 -0.84 0.11 1.56
CA VAL A 23 -0.64 -0.67 2.78
C VAL A 23 0.45 -1.73 2.59
N GLU A 24 0.39 -2.51 1.51
CA GLU A 24 1.42 -3.52 1.22
C GLU A 24 2.81 -2.92 1.07
N TYR A 25 2.91 -1.79 0.36
CA TYR A 25 4.18 -1.08 0.20
C TYR A 25 4.77 -0.65 1.57
N LYS A 26 3.92 -0.14 2.47
CA LYS A 26 4.35 0.27 3.82
C LYS A 26 4.81 -0.93 4.65
N THR A 27 4.11 -2.06 4.58
CA THR A 27 4.47 -3.28 5.29
C THR A 27 5.84 -3.78 4.84
N LEU A 28 6.05 -3.93 3.53
CA LEU A 28 7.34 -4.37 2.97
C LEU A 28 8.49 -3.42 3.33
N MET A 29 8.24 -2.12 3.30
CA MET A 29 9.26 -1.13 3.68
C MET A 29 9.59 -1.21 5.17
N SER A 30 8.59 -1.45 6.02
CA SER A 30 8.79 -1.57 7.47
C SER A 30 9.57 -2.84 7.83
N GLU A 31 9.28 -3.96 7.16
CA GLU A 31 10.02 -5.22 7.32
C GLU A 31 11.49 -5.07 6.90
N LYS A 32 11.75 -4.39 5.79
CA LYS A 32 13.11 -4.10 5.32
C LYS A 32 13.92 -3.24 6.27
N ILE A 33 13.28 -2.32 7.01
CA ILE A 33 13.95 -1.46 7.98
C ILE A 33 14.32 -2.24 9.25
N VAL A 34 13.58 -3.30 9.56
CA VAL A 34 13.77 -4.12 10.79
C VAL A 34 14.77 -5.27 10.57
N SER A 35 15.04 -5.66 9.32
CA SER A 35 16.06 -6.66 8.93
C SER A 35 17.45 -6.07 8.75
#